data_AF-A0A1B6I8F5-F1
#
_entry.id   AF-A0A1B6I8F5-F1
#
_cell.length_a   1.000
_cell.length_b   1.000
_cell.length_c   1.000
_cell.angle_alpha   90.00
_cell.angle_beta   90.00
_cell.angle_gamma   90.00
#
_symmetry.space_group_name_H-M   'P 1'
#
loop_
_entity.id
_entity.type
_entity.pdbx_description
1 polymer ?
#
loop_
_entity_poly.entity_id
_entity_poly.type
_entity_poly.pdbx_seq_one_letter_code
_entity_poly.pdbx_strand_id
1 'polypeptide(L)'
;VVYRIQSGAGDKFVIDPTSGILSVANGASLDPDGTEPRTTHYSMVVVALDGGIGGNQMTATTQVQIDIQDVNNKLPVLVDPGTVRVLENTKVGQFVHRVVATDPDEKSSLRFSIDRDNCEARSEEGTIIKPSEFDFLSAFELNAVDGLLRVVKL
;
A
#
# COMPACT_ATOMS: atom_id res chain seq x y z
N VAL A 1 27.12 -24.90 -21.50
CA VAL A 1 26.07 -23.96 -21.96
C VAL A 1 26.26 -22.68 -21.15
N VAL A 2 26.14 -21.52 -21.81
CA VAL A 2 26.24 -20.20 -21.17
C VAL A 2 24.93 -19.46 -21.39
N TYR A 3 24.36 -18.88 -20.33
CA TYR A 3 23.12 -18.13 -20.38
C TYR A 3 23.38 -16.63 -20.40
N ARG A 4 22.61 -15.90 -21.20
CA ARG A 4 22.67 -14.43 -21.28
C ARG A 4 21.29 -13.85 -21.51
N ILE A 5 21.06 -12.66 -21.01
CA ILE A 5 19.92 -11.84 -21.45
C ILE A 5 20.35 -11.11 -22.72
N GLN A 6 19.59 -11.30 -23.80
CA GLN A 6 19.83 -10.66 -25.09
C GLN A 6 19.20 -9.26 -25.15
N SER A 7 18.01 -9.09 -24.57
CA SER A 7 17.30 -7.79 -24.52
C SER A 7 16.20 -7.78 -23.45
N GLY A 8 15.72 -6.60 -23.07
CA GLY A 8 14.49 -6.41 -22.29
C GLY A 8 14.64 -6.40 -20.76
N ALA A 9 15.80 -6.74 -20.20
CA ALA A 9 16.01 -6.67 -18.75
C ALA A 9 16.28 -5.26 -18.19
N GLY A 10 16.72 -4.32 -19.04
CA GLY A 10 17.15 -3.01 -18.58
C GLY A 10 18.21 -3.09 -17.50
N ASP A 11 18.06 -2.28 -16.46
CA ASP A 11 18.85 -2.30 -15.23
C ASP A 11 18.20 -3.15 -14.12
N LYS A 12 17.12 -3.89 -14.42
CA LYS A 12 16.27 -4.53 -13.40
C LYS A 12 16.61 -5.97 -13.11
N PHE A 13 17.10 -6.72 -14.11
CA PHE A 13 17.36 -8.15 -13.97
C PHE A 13 18.72 -8.55 -14.52
N VAL A 14 19.32 -9.55 -13.86
CA VAL A 14 20.57 -10.18 -14.28
C VAL A 14 20.38 -11.69 -14.29
N ILE A 15 21.13 -12.38 -15.16
CA ILE A 15 21.15 -13.83 -15.23
C ILE A 15 22.54 -14.35 -14.90
N ASP A 16 22.62 -15.35 -14.03
CA ASP A 16 23.87 -16.05 -13.79
C ASP A 16 24.22 -16.89 -15.04
N PRO A 17 25.39 -16.70 -15.66
CA PRO A 17 25.71 -17.31 -16.94
C PRO A 17 25.93 -18.82 -16.86
N THR A 18 26.14 -19.38 -15.67
CA THR A 18 26.46 -20.81 -15.48
C THR A 18 25.21 -21.61 -15.12
N SER A 19 24.41 -21.10 -14.18
CA SER A 19 23.21 -21.74 -13.64
C SER A 19 21.93 -21.34 -14.38
N GLY A 20 21.92 -20.20 -15.06
CA GLY A 20 20.71 -19.64 -15.69
C GLY A 20 19.73 -19.02 -14.70
N ILE A 21 20.11 -18.86 -13.42
CA ILE A 21 19.27 -18.21 -12.42
C ILE A 21 19.10 -16.74 -12.79
N LEU A 22 17.85 -16.34 -13.02
CA LEU A 22 17.46 -14.95 -13.19
C LEU A 22 17.19 -14.33 -11.81
N SER A 23 17.74 -13.14 -11.56
CA SER A 23 17.61 -12.44 -10.29
C SER A 23 17.46 -10.94 -10.51
N VAL A 24 16.95 -10.25 -9.50
CA VAL A 24 16.88 -8.78 -9.48
C VAL A 24 18.30 -8.23 -9.42
N ALA A 25 18.62 -7.26 -10.27
CA ALA A 25 19.93 -6.65 -10.30
C ALA A 25 20.20 -5.91 -8.98
N ASN A 26 21.45 -5.90 -8.53
CA ASN A 26 21.81 -5.20 -7.31
C ASN A 26 21.49 -3.69 -7.42
N GLY A 27 20.75 -3.15 -6.46
CA GLY A 27 20.30 -1.75 -6.45
C GLY A 27 19.12 -1.43 -7.37
N ALA A 28 18.58 -2.41 -8.09
CA ALA A 28 17.36 -2.19 -8.86
C ALA A 28 16.16 -1.96 -7.94
N SER A 29 15.36 -0.94 -8.26
CA SER A 29 14.00 -0.81 -7.75
C SER A 29 13.03 -1.45 -8.73
N LEU A 30 12.15 -2.31 -8.20
CA LEU A 30 11.00 -2.86 -8.91
C LEU A 30 9.68 -2.20 -8.48
N ASP A 31 9.75 -1.13 -7.68
CA ASP A 31 8.57 -0.36 -7.29
C ASP A 31 7.96 0.29 -8.55
N PRO A 32 6.74 -0.11 -8.97
CA PRO A 32 6.12 0.44 -10.15
C PRO A 32 5.89 1.95 -10.04
N ASP A 33 5.71 2.50 -8.84
CA ASP A 33 5.52 3.95 -8.61
C ASP A 33 6.81 4.76 -8.79
N GLY A 34 7.96 4.09 -8.75
CA GLY A 34 9.25 4.70 -9.04
C GLY A 34 9.60 4.76 -10.53
N THR A 35 8.68 4.34 -11.41
CA THR A 35 8.94 4.22 -12.86
C THR A 35 8.03 5.14 -13.66
N GLU A 36 8.58 5.73 -14.73
CA GLU A 36 7.85 6.62 -15.63
C GLU A 36 8.05 6.18 -17.09
N PRO A 37 7.03 5.60 -17.76
CA PRO A 37 5.69 5.30 -17.24
C PRO A 37 5.69 4.16 -16.20
N ARG A 38 4.65 4.10 -15.36
CA ARG A 38 4.43 3.01 -14.39
C ARG A 38 4.54 1.65 -15.08
N THR A 39 5.53 0.86 -14.67
CA THR A 39 5.93 -0.40 -15.31
C THR A 39 5.74 -1.56 -14.34
N THR A 40 4.80 -2.44 -14.66
CA THR A 40 4.51 -3.67 -13.90
C THR A 40 4.84 -4.95 -14.67
N HIS A 41 5.28 -4.83 -15.92
CA HIS A 41 5.52 -5.97 -16.80
C HIS A 41 6.87 -5.82 -17.50
N TYR A 42 7.71 -6.84 -17.39
CA TYR A 42 8.99 -6.92 -18.10
C TYR A 42 8.98 -8.11 -19.05
N SER A 43 9.41 -7.88 -20.28
CA SER A 43 9.56 -8.91 -21.30
C SER A 43 11.00 -8.92 -21.79
N MET A 44 11.70 -10.03 -21.55
CA MET A 44 13.10 -10.19 -21.94
C MET A 44 13.33 -11.42 -22.79
N VAL A 45 14.35 -11.35 -23.65
CA VAL A 45 14.81 -12.48 -24.45
C VAL A 45 16.06 -13.05 -23.79
N VAL A 46 16.01 -14.32 -23.40
CA VAL A 46 17.15 -15.06 -22.87
C VAL A 46 17.70 -15.96 -23.97
N VAL A 47 19.02 -16.03 -24.07
CA VAL A 47 19.75 -16.90 -25.00
C VAL A 47 20.63 -17.88 -24.23
N ALA A 48 20.60 -19.14 -24.66
CA ALA A 48 21.54 -20.17 -24.26
C ALA A 48 22.52 -20.41 -25.42
N LEU A 49 23.82 -20.36 -25.14
CA LEU A 49 24.90 -20.64 -26.08
C LEU A 49 25.60 -21.95 -25.68
N ASP A 50 25.91 -22.81 -26.65
CA ASP A 50 26.73 -23.99 -26.40
C ASP A 50 28.23 -23.66 -26.38
N GLY A 51 29.06 -24.70 -26.17
CA GLY A 51 30.51 -24.59 -26.12
C GLY A 51 31.20 -24.57 -27.49
N GLY A 52 30.46 -24.45 -28.60
CA GLY A 52 31.04 -24.34 -29.93
C GLY A 52 31.87 -23.06 -30.07
N ILE A 53 32.86 -23.10 -30.97
CA ILE A 53 33.77 -21.97 -31.23
C ILE A 53 33.50 -21.44 -32.64
N GLY A 54 33.41 -20.12 -32.78
CA GLY A 54 33.18 -19.47 -34.08
C GLY A 54 31.83 -19.85 -34.69
N GLY A 55 31.82 -20.18 -35.98
CA GLY A 55 30.59 -20.51 -36.72
C GLY A 55 29.90 -21.81 -36.33
N ASN A 56 30.52 -22.64 -35.49
CA ASN A 56 29.93 -23.89 -34.98
C ASN A 56 29.17 -23.69 -33.65
N GLN A 57 29.19 -22.48 -33.08
CA GLN A 57 28.44 -22.20 -31.86
C GLN A 57 26.95 -22.15 -32.16
N MET A 58 26.17 -23.00 -31.48
CA MET A 58 24.72 -23.00 -31.61
C MET A 58 24.08 -22.21 -30.46
N THR A 59 22.92 -21.61 -30.76
CA THR A 59 22.15 -20.82 -29.80
C THR A 59 20.68 -21.21 -29.81
N ALA A 60 20.02 -21.05 -28.67
CA ALA A 60 18.57 -21.16 -28.52
C ALA A 60 18.06 -19.97 -27.71
N THR A 61 16.92 -19.40 -28.10
CA THR A 61 16.32 -18.23 -27.44
C THR A 61 14.94 -18.56 -26.89
N THR A 62 14.56 -17.87 -25.82
CA THR A 62 13.21 -17.89 -25.27
C THR A 62 12.82 -16.52 -24.72
N GLN A 63 11.53 -16.24 -24.68
CA GLN A 63 10.98 -15.04 -24.04
C GLN A 63 10.60 -15.35 -22.59
N VAL A 64 11.01 -14.48 -21.68
CA VAL A 64 10.64 -14.52 -20.26
C VAL A 64 9.80 -13.29 -19.96
N GLN A 65 8.62 -13.52 -19.37
CA GLN A 65 7.71 -12.47 -18.90
C GLN A 65 7.73 -12.45 -17.38
N ILE A 66 7.86 -11.26 -16.79
CA ILE A 66 7.88 -11.04 -15.35
C ILE A 66 6.81 -10.00 -15.02
N ASP A 67 5.86 -10.40 -14.19
CA ASP A 67 4.82 -9.53 -13.66
C ASP A 67 5.20 -9.07 -12.25
N ILE A 68 5.26 -7.76 -12.05
CA ILE A 68 5.48 -7.14 -10.76
C ILE A 68 4.14 -7.04 -10.04
N GLN A 69 4.05 -7.70 -8.89
CA GLN A 69 2.93 -7.51 -7.97
C GLN A 69 3.22 -6.29 -7.11
N ASP A 70 2.45 -5.23 -7.34
CA ASP A 70 2.48 -4.04 -6.51
C ASP A 70 2.10 -4.39 -5.07
N VAL A 71 2.86 -3.85 -4.12
CA VAL A 71 2.66 -4.07 -2.69
C VAL A 71 2.19 -2.78 -2.06
N ASN A 72 1.28 -2.87 -1.08
CA ASN A 72 0.87 -1.68 -0.33
C ASN A 72 2.08 -1.11 0.42
N ASN A 73 2.55 0.05 -0.04
CA ASN A 73 3.73 0.73 0.48
C ASN A 73 3.50 2.24 0.72
N LYS A 74 2.29 2.75 0.43
CA LYS A 74 1.92 4.14 0.70
C LYS A 74 0.99 4.20 1.90
N LEU A 75 1.18 5.22 2.74
CA LEU A 75 0.35 5.39 3.91
C LEU A 75 -1.00 6.02 3.52
N PRO A 76 -2.11 5.59 4.15
CA PRO A 76 -3.37 6.29 4.02
C PRO A 76 -3.26 7.69 4.63
N VAL A 77 -3.92 8.66 3.99
CA VAL A 77 -3.97 10.06 4.42
C VAL A 77 -5.39 10.37 4.87
N LEU A 78 -5.53 10.82 6.11
CA LEU A 78 -6.81 11.31 6.64
C LEU A 78 -7.12 12.71 6.08
N VAL A 79 -8.38 12.93 5.72
CA VAL A 79 -8.91 14.26 5.43
C VAL A 79 -9.34 14.89 6.75
N ASP A 80 -8.73 16.03 7.09
CA ASP A 80 -9.08 16.76 8.31
C ASP A 80 -10.55 17.24 8.25
N PRO A 81 -11.42 16.76 9.16
CA PRO A 81 -12.80 17.19 9.19
C PRO A 81 -12.99 18.58 9.80
N GLY A 82 -11.94 19.18 10.37
CA GLY A 82 -12.03 20.36 11.21
C GLY A 82 -12.87 20.09 12.46
N THR A 83 -13.46 21.13 13.04
CA THR A 83 -14.33 21.00 14.21
C THR A 83 -15.72 20.49 13.82
N VAL A 84 -16.07 19.27 14.25
CA VAL A 84 -17.42 18.73 14.18
C VAL A 84 -18.19 19.11 15.44
N ARG A 85 -19.42 19.64 15.29
CA ARG A 85 -20.28 20.04 16.41
C ARG A 85 -21.50 19.11 16.49
N VAL A 86 -21.80 18.64 17.70
CA VAL A 86 -22.97 17.80 18.00
C VAL A 86 -23.78 18.50 19.09
N LEU A 87 -25.11 18.58 18.92
CA LEU A 87 -25.99 19.15 19.93
C LEU A 87 -26.22 18.16 21.06
N GLU A 88 -26.33 18.62 22.31
CA GLU A 88 -26.57 17.77 23.48
C GLU A 88 -27.84 16.91 23.38
N ASN A 89 -28.86 17.37 22.64
CA ASN A 89 -30.12 16.69 22.44
C ASN A 89 -30.15 15.77 21.20
N THR A 90 -28.99 15.51 20.60
CA THR A 90 -28.84 14.63 19.43
C THR A 90 -29.26 13.21 19.80
N LYS A 91 -30.22 12.64 19.08
CA LYS A 91 -30.76 11.31 19.37
C LYS A 91 -29.70 10.22 19.12
N VAL A 92 -29.73 9.17 19.95
CA VAL A 92 -28.99 7.93 19.68
C VAL A 92 -29.32 7.40 18.28
N GLY A 93 -28.29 6.97 17.55
CA GLY A 93 -28.36 6.53 16.16
C GLY A 93 -28.17 7.63 15.13
N GLN A 94 -28.16 8.92 15.52
CA GLN A 94 -27.90 10.01 14.58
C GLN A 94 -26.44 10.03 14.12
N PHE A 95 -26.27 10.36 12.84
CA PHE A 95 -24.97 10.54 12.22
C PHE A 95 -24.34 11.85 12.67
N VAL A 96 -23.06 11.79 13.00
CA VAL A 96 -22.26 12.93 13.45
C VAL A 96 -21.38 13.42 12.30
N HIS A 97 -20.59 12.52 11.75
CA HIS A 97 -19.65 12.81 10.68
C HIS A 97 -19.27 11.54 9.92
N ARG A 98 -18.61 11.68 8.78
CA ARG A 98 -17.95 10.57 8.10
C ARG A 98 -16.46 10.88 8.00
N VAL A 99 -15.65 10.11 8.72
CA VAL A 99 -14.19 10.15 8.60
C VAL A 99 -13.82 9.69 7.19
N VAL A 100 -13.00 10.49 6.51
CA VAL A 100 -12.54 10.19 5.15
C VAL A 100 -11.03 10.02 5.19
N ALA A 101 -10.54 8.96 4.56
CA ALA A 101 -9.14 8.79 4.26
C ALA A 101 -8.99 8.37 2.79
N THR A 102 -7.83 8.65 2.22
CA THR A 102 -7.44 8.22 0.88
C THR A 102 -6.11 7.49 0.98
N ASP A 103 -6.02 6.34 0.34
CA ASP A 103 -4.78 5.58 0.23
C ASP A 103 -4.38 5.60 -1.26
N PRO A 104 -3.16 6.06 -1.61
CA PRO A 104 -2.77 6.22 -3.00
C PRO A 104 -2.35 4.90 -3.69
N ASP A 105 -2.40 3.75 -3.01
CA ASP A 105 -2.17 2.45 -3.64
C ASP A 105 -3.35 2.00 -4.49
N GLU A 106 -3.04 1.32 -5.61
CA GLU A 106 -4.03 0.88 -6.61
C GLU A 106 -5.07 -0.08 -6.02
N LYS A 107 -4.64 -0.90 -5.04
CA LYS A 107 -5.49 -1.81 -4.27
C LYS A 107 -5.40 -1.46 -2.79
N SER A 108 -6.17 -0.46 -2.38
CA SER A 108 -6.27 -0.06 -0.99
C SER A 108 -7.54 -0.59 -0.31
N SER A 109 -7.43 -0.87 0.99
CA SER A 109 -8.56 -1.20 1.86
C SER A 109 -8.37 -0.49 3.20
N LEU A 110 -9.27 0.44 3.50
CA LEU A 110 -9.20 1.27 4.69
C LEU A 110 -9.94 0.62 5.86
N ARG A 111 -9.37 0.77 7.05
CA ARG A 111 -10.03 0.44 8.32
C ARG A 111 -9.92 1.60 9.29
N PHE A 112 -11.07 2.05 9.78
CA PHE A 112 -11.16 3.18 10.70
C PHE A 112 -11.29 2.71 12.15
N SER A 113 -10.64 3.42 13.07
CA SER A 113 -10.79 3.21 14.51
C SER A 113 -10.56 4.52 15.26
N ILE A 114 -11.10 4.61 16.47
CA ILE A 114 -10.84 5.73 17.37
C ILE A 114 -9.61 5.36 18.19
N ASP A 115 -8.58 6.20 18.16
CA ASP A 115 -7.42 6.06 19.03
C ASP A 115 -7.80 6.46 20.46
N ARG A 116 -8.11 5.46 21.28
CA ARG A 116 -8.61 5.65 22.64
C ARG A 116 -7.58 6.24 23.59
N ASP A 117 -6.30 6.01 23.32
CA ASP A 117 -5.21 6.46 24.18
C ASP A 117 -4.86 7.94 23.94
N ASN A 118 -5.21 8.46 22.76
CA ASN A 118 -4.95 9.84 22.35
C ASN A 118 -6.25 10.67 22.15
N CYS A 119 -7.36 10.25 22.75
CA CYS A 119 -8.61 11.02 22.78
C CYS A 119 -8.79 11.77 24.10
N GLU A 120 -9.29 13.00 24.02
CA GLU A 120 -9.54 13.88 25.14
C GLU A 120 -10.98 14.43 25.08
N ALA A 121 -11.66 14.45 26.22
CA ALA A 121 -12.90 15.20 26.41
C ALA A 121 -12.66 16.33 27.41
N ARG A 122 -13.29 17.48 27.17
CA ARG A 122 -13.28 18.63 28.08
C ARG A 122 -14.71 19.03 28.45
N SER A 123 -14.90 19.51 29.68
CA SER A 123 -16.14 20.17 30.09
C SER A 123 -16.29 21.56 29.45
N GLU A 124 -17.44 22.21 29.67
CA GLU A 124 -17.68 23.59 29.24
C GLU A 124 -16.66 24.59 29.80
N GLU A 125 -16.12 24.31 30.98
CA GLU A 125 -15.08 25.10 31.65
C GLU A 125 -13.67 24.79 31.11
N GLY A 126 -13.53 23.84 30.18
CA GLY A 126 -12.26 23.42 29.59
C GLY A 126 -11.49 22.39 30.41
N THR A 127 -12.08 21.84 31.48
CA THR A 127 -11.45 20.84 32.34
C THR A 127 -11.46 19.47 31.67
N ILE A 128 -10.32 18.77 31.67
CA ILE A 128 -10.20 17.41 31.13
C ILE A 128 -11.10 16.45 31.91
N ILE A 129 -11.96 15.75 31.18
CA ILE A 129 -12.83 14.69 31.70
C ILE A 129 -12.06 13.37 31.64
N LYS A 130 -11.85 12.73 32.79
CA LYS A 130 -11.19 11.44 32.83
C LYS A 130 -12.14 10.34 32.34
N PRO A 131 -11.68 9.35 31.55
CA PRO A 131 -12.50 8.21 31.17
C PRO A 131 -13.11 7.43 32.36
N SER A 132 -12.47 7.48 33.53
CA SER A 132 -12.98 6.89 34.78
C SER A 132 -14.17 7.63 35.39
N GLU A 133 -14.33 8.91 35.07
CA GLU A 133 -15.43 9.76 35.54
C GLU A 133 -16.60 9.70 34.56
N PHE A 134 -16.30 9.74 33.25
CA PHE A 134 -17.29 9.59 32.20
C PHE A 134 -16.66 8.94 30.96
N ASP A 135 -17.22 7.82 30.53
CA ASP A 135 -16.77 7.08 29.34
C ASP A 135 -17.32 7.74 28.06
N PHE A 136 -16.74 8.90 27.72
CA PHE A 136 -17.09 9.66 26.52
C PHE A 136 -16.81 8.89 25.22
N LEU A 137 -15.89 7.92 25.26
CA LEU A 137 -15.59 7.07 24.10
C LEU A 137 -16.75 6.11 23.80
N SER A 138 -17.52 5.69 24.81
CA SER A 138 -18.73 4.89 24.60
C SER A 138 -19.91 5.68 24.03
N ALA A 139 -19.84 7.01 23.98
CA ALA A 139 -20.91 7.85 23.43
C ALA A 139 -20.97 7.77 21.90
N PHE A 140 -19.85 7.43 21.26
CA PHE A 140 -19.72 7.39 19.81
C PHE A 140 -19.28 6.02 19.30
N GLU A 141 -19.77 5.67 18.12
CA GLU A 141 -19.31 4.50 17.38
C GLU A 141 -18.82 4.94 16.00
N LEU A 142 -17.61 4.52 15.65
CA LEU A 142 -17.03 4.68 14.34
C LEU A 142 -17.09 3.35 13.59
N ASN A 143 -17.81 3.32 12.47
CA ASN A 143 -17.83 2.15 11.62
C ASN A 143 -16.47 1.99 10.92
N ALA A 144 -15.86 0.82 11.12
CA ALA A 144 -14.52 0.54 10.65
C ALA A 144 -14.39 0.42 9.12
N VAL A 145 -15.48 0.30 8.36
CA VAL A 145 -15.45 0.11 6.90
C VAL A 145 -15.68 1.44 6.17
N ASP A 146 -16.72 2.19 6.56
CA ASP A 146 -17.17 3.38 5.84
C ASP A 146 -16.82 4.70 6.53
N GLY A 147 -16.20 4.63 7.72
CA GLY A 147 -15.78 5.80 8.50
C GLY A 147 -16.96 6.56 9.12
N LEU A 148 -18.17 6.00 9.15
CA LEU A 148 -19.34 6.68 9.68
C LEU A 148 -19.30 6.74 11.21
N LEU A 149 -19.30 7.96 11.75
CA LEU A 149 -19.37 8.25 13.17
C LEU A 149 -20.81 8.55 13.57
N ARG A 150 -21.32 7.87 14.60
CA ARG A 150 -22.67 8.04 15.12
C ARG A 150 -22.70 8.12 16.65
N VAL A 151 -23.73 8.75 17.18
CA VAL A 151 -24.05 8.70 18.62
C VAL A 151 -24.67 7.35 18.95
N VAL A 152 -24.16 6.65 19.96
CA VAL A 152 -24.71 5.34 20.40
C VAL A 152 -25.15 5.32 21.85
N LYS A 153 -24.69 6.28 22.65
CA LYS A 153 -25.05 6.41 24.05
C LYS A 153 -25.02 7.88 24.47
N LEU A 154 -25.94 8.25 25.36
CA LEU A 154 -25.98 9.51 26.08
C LEU A 154 -25.96 9.20 27.58
#